data_AF-A0A345ILN5-F1
#
_entry.id   AF-A0A345ILN5-F1
#
_cell.length_a   1.000
_cell.length_b   1.000
_cell.length_c   1.000
_cell.angle_alpha   90.00
_cell.angle_beta   90.00
_cell.angle_gamma   90.00
#
_symmetry.space_group_name_H-M   'P 1'
#
loop_
_entity.id
_entity.type
_entity.pdbx_description
1 polymer ?
#
loop_
_entity_poly.entity_id
_entity_poly.type
_entity_poly.pdbx_seq_one_letter_code
_entity_poly.pdbx_strand_id
1 'polypeptide(L)'
;MYMSRGTHINSGEECAIYSRPDVIRVLWLPDQGGQEVVLQEGLEGEGQWFVAAPESSVWVVRRDFWDEESDESTEEVVARGSMAEAVDHLVARLLVSE
;
A
#
# COMPACT_ATOMS: atom_id res chain seq x y z
N MET A 1 -1.37 -16.72 0.58
CA MET A 1 -0.87 -15.58 -0.21
C MET A 1 -0.74 -16.02 -1.65
N TYR A 2 -1.29 -15.25 -2.57
CA TYR A 2 -1.17 -15.47 -4.02
C TYR A 2 -0.33 -14.36 -4.62
N MET A 3 0.42 -14.68 -5.66
CA MET A 3 1.20 -13.71 -6.43
C MET A 3 0.74 -13.74 -7.88
N SER A 4 0.50 -12.56 -8.43
CA SER A 4 0.19 -12.35 -9.84
C SER A 4 0.98 -11.15 -10.37
N ARG A 5 0.87 -10.91 -11.69
CA ARG A 5 1.40 -9.72 -12.33
C ARG A 5 0.28 -8.93 -12.97
N GLY A 6 0.42 -7.61 -12.96
CA GLY A 6 -0.55 -6.71 -13.54
C GLY A 6 -0.08 -5.27 -13.51
N THR A 7 -1.04 -4.38 -13.62
CA THR A 7 -0.81 -2.93 -13.67
C THR A 7 -0.93 -2.32 -12.28
N HIS A 8 0.01 -1.45 -11.92
CA HIS A 8 -0.01 -0.71 -10.67
C HIS A 8 -1.23 0.21 -10.64
N ILE A 9 -1.95 0.22 -9.51
CA ILE A 9 -3.27 0.85 -9.40
C ILE A 9 -3.24 2.35 -9.70
N ASN A 10 -2.17 3.04 -9.32
CA ASN A 10 -2.04 4.49 -9.48
C ASN A 10 -1.19 4.91 -10.68
N SER A 11 -0.14 4.13 -11.01
CA SER A 11 0.89 4.58 -11.95
C SER A 11 0.79 3.95 -13.34
N GLY A 12 0.01 2.87 -13.50
CA GLY A 12 -0.07 2.17 -14.78
C GLY A 12 1.16 1.29 -15.10
N GLU A 13 2.15 1.23 -14.20
CA GLU A 13 3.39 0.47 -14.42
C GLU A 13 3.20 -1.04 -14.20
N GLU A 14 4.10 -1.86 -14.75
CA GLU A 14 4.13 -3.29 -14.43
C GLU A 14 4.50 -3.52 -12.96
N CYS A 15 3.70 -4.33 -12.27
CA CYS A 15 3.90 -4.64 -10.86
C CYS A 15 3.66 -6.11 -10.54
N ALA A 16 4.35 -6.57 -9.50
CA ALA A 16 3.97 -7.77 -8.79
C ALA A 16 2.83 -7.44 -7.82
N ILE A 17 1.78 -8.24 -7.86
CA ILE A 17 0.59 -8.08 -7.01
C ILE A 17 0.54 -9.27 -6.05
N TYR A 18 0.59 -9.00 -4.75
CA TYR A 18 0.50 -10.01 -3.71
C TYR A 18 -0.85 -9.87 -3.01
N SER A 19 -1.67 -10.92 -3.04
CA SER A 19 -2.99 -10.91 -2.42
C SER A 19 -3.13 -11.92 -1.30
N ARG A 20 -3.83 -11.49 -0.25
CA ARG A 20 -4.30 -12.31 0.86
C ARG A 20 -5.81 -12.16 0.97
N PRO A 21 -6.58 -13.01 0.28
CA PRO A 21 -8.03 -12.91 0.24
C PRO A 21 -8.69 -13.27 1.57
N ASP A 22 -7.98 -13.98 2.45
CA ASP A 22 -8.45 -14.37 3.78
C ASP A 22 -8.56 -13.18 4.76
N VAL A 23 -7.76 -12.14 4.55
CA VAL A 23 -7.77 -10.89 5.34
C VAL A 23 -8.05 -9.66 4.48
N ILE A 24 -8.45 -9.86 3.22
CA ILE A 24 -8.72 -8.81 2.22
C ILE A 24 -7.58 -7.80 2.15
N ARG A 25 -6.38 -8.28 1.83
CA ARG A 25 -5.20 -7.43 1.63
C ARG A 25 -4.59 -7.63 0.26
N VAL A 26 -4.18 -6.54 -0.37
CA VAL A 26 -3.52 -6.57 -1.68
C VAL A 26 -2.36 -5.59 -1.68
N LEU A 27 -1.16 -6.06 -2.01
CA LEU A 27 0.06 -5.26 -2.12
C LEU A 27 0.48 -5.17 -3.59
N TRP A 28 0.67 -3.96 -4.09
CA TRP A 28 1.24 -3.68 -5.40
C TRP A 28 2.68 -3.23 -5.23
N LEU A 29 3.61 -4.01 -5.77
CA LEU A 29 5.04 -3.75 -5.75
C LEU A 29 5.55 -3.54 -7.18
N PRO A 30 5.91 -2.31 -7.59
CA PRO A 30 6.38 -2.04 -8.95
C PRO A 30 7.73 -2.70 -9.21
N ASP A 31 7.90 -3.27 -10.41
CA ASP A 31 9.10 -4.04 -10.78
C ASP A 31 10.35 -3.16 -11.02
N GLN A 32 10.18 -1.87 -11.30
CA GLN A 32 11.24 -0.97 -11.81
C GLN A 32 11.47 0.26 -10.93
N GLY A 33 11.66 0.07 -9.61
CA GLY A 33 11.96 1.19 -8.71
C GLY A 33 10.87 2.28 -8.74
N GLY A 34 9.62 1.84 -8.91
CA GLY A 34 8.45 2.71 -9.05
C GLY A 34 8.34 3.70 -7.90
N GLN A 35 7.63 4.80 -8.17
CA GLN A 35 7.58 5.92 -7.24
C GLN A 35 6.70 5.66 -6.01
N GLU A 36 6.00 4.53 -5.96
CA GLU A 36 5.15 4.22 -4.82
C GLU A 36 4.92 2.71 -4.69
N VAL A 37 4.64 2.28 -3.46
CA VAL A 37 4.21 0.92 -3.13
C VAL A 37 2.91 1.04 -2.36
N VAL A 38 1.91 0.28 -2.77
CA VAL A 38 0.55 0.44 -2.25
C VAL A 38 0.10 -0.86 -1.59
N LEU A 39 -0.48 -0.77 -0.40
CA LEU A 39 -1.19 -1.85 0.28
C LEU A 39 -2.63 -1.43 0.52
N GLN A 40 -3.58 -2.19 -0.02
CA GLN A 40 -4.98 -2.13 0.34
C GLN A 40 -5.23 -3.07 1.52
N GLU A 41 -5.99 -2.60 2.51
CA GLU A 41 -6.60 -3.44 3.53
C GLU A 41 -8.10 -3.18 3.57
N GLY A 42 -8.90 -4.23 3.47
CA GLY A 42 -10.37 -4.14 3.42
C GLY A 42 -10.91 -3.94 2.00
N LEU A 43 -12.22 -3.73 1.92
CA LEU A 43 -12.94 -3.54 0.66
C LEU A 43 -13.13 -2.06 0.36
N GLU A 44 -13.45 -1.78 -0.89
CA GLU A 44 -14.02 -0.50 -1.31
C GLU A 44 -15.26 -0.21 -0.45
N GLY A 45 -15.16 0.82 0.39
CA GLY A 45 -16.22 1.42 1.22
C GLY A 45 -15.96 1.26 2.71
N GLU A 46 -15.08 0.32 3.06
CA GLU A 46 -14.82 -0.15 4.42
C GLU A 46 -13.33 -0.50 4.58
N GLY A 47 -12.45 0.32 4.02
CA GLY A 47 -11.03 -0.01 3.84
C GLY A 47 -10.08 1.16 4.00
N GLN A 48 -8.79 0.84 3.99
CA GLN A 48 -7.71 1.79 4.08
C GLN A 48 -6.60 1.45 3.10
N TRP A 49 -5.95 2.49 2.60
CA TRP A 49 -4.78 2.39 1.75
C TRP A 49 -3.54 2.80 2.54
N PHE A 50 -2.47 2.04 2.37
CA PHE A 50 -1.14 2.45 2.80
C PHE A 50 -0.30 2.70 1.57
N VAL A 51 0.18 3.93 1.42
CA VAL A 51 1.00 4.36 0.28
C VAL A 51 2.38 4.71 0.80
N ALA A 52 3.38 3.94 0.40
CA ALA A 52 4.78 4.26 0.59
C ALA A 52 5.29 5.01 -0.64
N ALA A 53 5.77 6.25 -0.49
CA ALA A 53 6.30 7.05 -1.60
C ALA A 53 7.53 7.88 -1.16
N PRO A 54 8.46 8.23 -2.07
CA PRO A 54 9.59 9.09 -1.76
C PRO A 54 9.14 10.54 -1.57
N GLU A 55 9.56 11.13 -0.45
CA GLU A 55 9.47 12.55 -0.17
C GLU A 55 10.86 13.12 0.14
N SER A 56 11.33 14.00 -0.76
CA SER A 56 12.66 14.59 -0.69
C SER A 56 13.78 13.53 -0.65
N SER A 57 14.20 13.12 0.54
CA SER A 57 15.30 12.16 0.75
C SER A 57 14.90 10.95 1.59
N VAL A 58 13.62 10.82 1.94
CA VAL A 58 13.10 9.70 2.72
C VAL A 58 11.87 9.10 2.03
N TRP A 59 11.58 7.84 2.29
CA TRP A 59 10.28 7.26 1.98
C TRP A 59 9.35 7.44 3.15
N VAL A 60 8.11 7.77 2.85
CA VAL A 60 7.05 8.02 3.83
C VAL A 60 5.91 7.07 3.53
N VAL A 61 5.43 6.39 4.56
CA VAL A 61 4.21 5.58 4.48
C VAL A 61 3.07 6.41 5.03
N ARG A 62 2.11 6.71 4.17
CA ARG A 62 0.84 7.34 4.55
C ARG A 62 -0.25 6.29 4.63
N ARG A 63 -1.15 6.48 5.59
CA ARG A 63 -2.43 5.79 5.66
C ARG A 63 -3.52 6.76 5.21
N ASP A 64 -4.37 6.30 4.29
CA ASP A 64 -5.55 7.01 3.82
C ASP A 64 -6.79 6.14 4.03
N PHE A 65 -7.84 6.70 4.60
CA PHE A 65 -9.10 6.00 4.85
C PHE A 65 -10.07 6.29 3.72
N TRP A 66 -10.63 5.23 3.14
CA TRP A 66 -11.66 5.36 2.12
C TRP A 66 -13.02 5.15 2.79
N ASP A 67 -13.58 6.21 3.34
CA ASP A 67 -14.92 6.23 3.93
C ASP A 67 -15.80 7.19 3.13
N GLU A 68 -16.82 6.66 2.46
CA GLU A 68 -17.74 7.46 1.62
C GLU A 68 -18.63 8.39 2.46
N GLU A 69 -18.75 8.18 3.78
CA GLU A 69 -19.58 9.00 4.68
C GLU A 69 -18.82 10.14 5.37
N SER A 70 -17.50 10.24 5.17
CA SER A 70 -16.66 11.22 5.85
C SER A 70 -15.97 12.15 4.85
N ASP A 71 -16.40 13.42 4.80
CA ASP A 71 -15.78 14.51 4.00
C ASP A 71 -14.31 14.85 4.41
N GLU A 72 -13.73 14.14 5.38
CA GLU A 72 -12.34 14.32 5.85
C GLU A 72 -11.46 13.12 5.48
N SER A 73 -10.81 13.19 4.30
CA SER A 73 -9.65 12.35 3.99
C SER A 73 -8.54 12.64 5.00
N THR A 74 -8.43 11.78 6.02
CA THR A 74 -7.43 11.94 7.08
C THR A 74 -6.17 11.18 6.70
N GLU A 75 -5.32 11.80 5.87
CA GLU A 75 -3.99 11.26 5.56
C GLU A 75 -3.10 11.31 6.82
N GLU A 76 -2.66 10.15 7.30
CA GLU A 76 -1.77 10.04 8.45
C GLU A 76 -0.41 9.44 8.05
N VAL A 77 0.69 10.08 8.47
CA VAL A 77 2.03 9.50 8.31
C VAL A 77 2.29 8.45 9.39
N VAL A 78 2.42 7.19 9.00
CA VAL A 78 2.60 6.05 9.92
C VAL A 78 4.05 5.56 10.00
N ALA A 79 4.87 5.81 8.97
CA ALA A 79 6.30 5.48 9.00
C ALA A 79 7.12 6.43 8.11
N ARG A 80 8.41 6.57 8.44
CA ARG A 80 9.43 7.28 7.63
C ARG A 80 10.74 6.52 7.66
N GLY A 81 11.43 6.42 6.53
CA GLY A 81 12.72 5.73 6.47
C GLY A 81 13.28 5.60 5.06
N SER A 82 14.12 4.59 4.86
CA SER A 82 14.55 4.16 3.53
C SER A 82 13.42 3.47 2.76
N MET A 83 13.60 3.30 1.45
CA MET A 83 12.68 2.50 0.63
C MET A 83 12.48 1.09 1.21
N ALA A 84 13.57 0.45 1.66
CA ALA A 84 13.51 -0.90 2.22
C ALA A 84 12.67 -0.95 3.51
N GLU A 85 12.81 0.02 4.40
CA GLU A 85 12.01 0.11 5.64
C GLU A 85 10.53 0.38 5.35
N ALA A 86 10.24 1.23 4.36
CA ALA A 86 8.86 1.51 3.96
C ALA A 86 8.19 0.26 3.33
N VAL A 87 8.91 -0.47 2.48
CA VAL A 87 8.42 -1.73 1.90
C VAL A 87 8.27 -2.80 2.97
N ASP A 88 9.25 -2.96 3.86
CA ASP A 88 9.18 -3.91 4.97
C ASP A 88 7.97 -3.64 5.88
N HIS A 89 7.68 -2.36 6.15
CA HIS A 89 6.48 -1.96 6.88
C HIS A 89 5.20 -2.46 6.21
N LEU A 90 5.05 -2.27 4.89
CA LEU A 90 3.86 -2.74 4.16
C LEU A 90 3.79 -4.28 4.05
N VAL A 91 4.93 -4.94 3.85
CA VAL A 91 5.00 -6.41 3.80
C VAL A 91 4.65 -7.03 5.16
N ALA A 92 5.15 -6.46 6.25
CA ALA A 92 4.81 -6.90 7.60
C ALA A 92 3.29 -6.82 7.81
N ARG A 93 2.65 -5.70 7.43
CA ARG A 93 1.20 -5.54 7.47
C ARG A 93 0.47 -6.57 6.60
N LEU A 94 0.92 -6.80 5.37
CA LEU A 94 0.34 -7.83 4.51
C LEU A 94 0.37 -9.23 5.17
N LEU A 95 1.41 -9.54 5.93
CA LEU A 95 1.62 -10.87 6.53
C LEU A 95 0.90 -11.08 7.87
N VAL A 96 0.55 -10.02 8.59
CA VAL A 96 -0.21 -10.14 9.84
C VAL A 96 -1.54 -10.86 9.57
N SER A 97 -1.90 -11.81 10.42
CA SER A 97 -3.21 -12.45 10.40
C SER A 97 -3.88 -12.04 11.71
N GLU A 98 -4.80 -11.08 11.64
CA GLU A 98 -5.67 -10.70 12.76
C GLU A 98 -6.91 -11.60 12.81
#